data_AF-A0A384J5K4-F1
#
_entry.id   AF-A0A384J5K4-F1
#
_cell.length_a   1.000
_cell.length_b   1.000
_cell.length_c   1.000
_cell.angle_alpha   90.00
_cell.angle_beta   90.00
_cell.angle_gamma   90.00
#
_symmetry.space_group_name_H-M   'P 1'
#
loop_
_entity.id
_entity.type
_entity.pdbx_description
1 polymer ?
#
loop_
_entity_poly.entity_id
_entity_poly.type
_entity_poly.pdbx_seq_one_letter_code
_entity_poly.pdbx_strand_id
1 'polypeptide(L)'
;MRSTLFYSVLASGITSALGDASISTFPDSLALAANFDPIKAAYWTGLPHHRRTPFSVSPDGNSAYLAYLDSTYAKVYVQQVSLTDFSAVGEAVSITAYEATGLVAQNDGFALMATVNATGTTDLPTDGSPIVSIIRYTNGTKTWETALNGPGVHPSDMLTSTPDANGDLVYSATAGLYAGYFVVEAYTTDYAGHFGDSIQYVNDDGVLQSISGASSSFGCSHNTGIAIEAADAAPFASVCAEDQGDIWLNTETQYMSGQKIANENTTNGVSGEPMGGMSGSYSNLASIPGSDGYIFAWQSRGALDLTLNDWMGTGYTQCSPRWLNHNVAISVMTDKKTLAGAQASSTVGAAEGDTQVTWLTKSSTDDHQNVHIAAVNSQYSIVTYETLTSPDCQPVPMGCSGTYAGTSFQVIDNTGATVGSAVVSTEAFVSGDIVTIGTDKVCWPYVSMTWDLSTPKDSATPVSKMSFACATLGGNSTTTASSTPAVVASSAASTVAASSAAAVVASTSANVAIVSSPASSAPALSASSAAGLEISSSASASASLVAPVSSAAAISTPAPASTTLATKTRTKHTKSTHTKKVKTSSASASASTST
;
A
#
# COMPACT_ATOMS: atom_id res chain seq x y z
N MET A 1 26.04 36.42 60.13
CA MET A 1 26.70 35.67 59.06
C MET A 1 25.86 34.43 58.78
N ARG A 2 25.07 34.42 57.71
CA ARG A 2 24.34 33.23 57.23
C ARG A 2 24.89 32.94 55.84
N SER A 3 25.53 31.79 55.69
CA SER A 3 26.13 31.32 54.45
C SER A 3 25.13 30.40 53.76
N THR A 4 24.66 30.79 52.57
CA THR A 4 23.80 29.98 51.72
C THR A 4 24.68 29.32 50.68
N LEU A 5 24.78 27.99 50.74
CA LEU A 5 25.49 27.18 49.74
C LEU A 5 24.50 26.82 48.62
N PHE A 6 24.73 27.31 47.41
CA PHE A 6 24.03 26.85 46.20
C PHE A 6 24.75 25.61 45.65
N TYR A 7 24.06 24.47 45.63
CA TYR A 7 24.47 23.30 44.84
C TYR A 7 23.80 23.38 43.47
N SER A 8 24.56 23.76 42.45
CA SER A 8 24.19 23.62 41.05
C SER A 8 24.63 22.24 40.56
N VAL A 9 23.68 21.31 40.44
CA VAL A 9 23.89 20.03 39.76
C VAL A 9 23.78 20.29 38.26
N LEU A 10 24.91 20.30 37.57
CA LEU A 10 24.98 20.21 36.11
C LEU A 10 24.63 18.77 35.71
N ALA A 11 23.37 18.55 35.32
CA ALA A 11 22.96 17.34 34.63
C ALA A 11 23.43 17.45 33.17
N SER A 12 24.64 16.98 32.89
CA SER A 12 25.09 16.73 31.52
C SER A 12 24.39 15.47 31.00
N GLY A 13 23.19 15.64 30.44
CA GLY A 13 22.52 14.59 29.68
C GLY A 13 23.35 14.27 28.44
N ILE A 14 23.96 13.09 28.41
CA ILE A 14 24.51 12.51 27.19
C ILE A 14 23.30 12.08 26.37
N THR A 15 22.81 12.93 25.47
CA THR A 15 21.95 12.47 24.38
C THR A 15 22.86 11.72 23.43
N SER A 16 22.92 10.41 23.55
CA SER A 16 23.44 9.54 22.50
C SER A 16 22.68 9.91 21.23
N ALA A 17 23.32 10.62 20.30
CA ALA A 17 22.71 10.86 18.99
C ALA A 17 22.55 9.49 18.35
N LEU A 18 21.31 8.99 18.27
CA LEU A 18 21.03 7.83 17.43
C LEU A 18 21.48 8.18 16.01
N GLY A 19 22.24 7.26 15.43
CA GLY A 19 22.70 7.37 14.05
C GLY A 19 21.67 6.83 13.07
N ASP A 20 22.06 6.79 11.80
CA ASP A 20 21.27 6.24 10.71
C ASP A 20 20.91 4.74 10.97
N ALA A 21 19.87 4.25 10.31
CA ALA A 21 19.48 2.83 10.39
C ALA A 21 20.59 1.91 9.86
N SER A 22 20.76 0.72 10.45
CA SER A 22 21.63 -0.33 9.90
C SER A 22 20.79 -1.40 9.22
N ILE A 23 21.14 -1.76 7.98
CA ILE A 23 20.42 -2.77 7.19
C ILE A 23 21.20 -4.09 7.21
N SER A 24 20.51 -5.17 7.59
CA SER A 24 21.01 -6.55 7.48
C SER A 24 20.12 -7.36 6.54
N THR A 25 20.71 -8.18 5.68
CA THR A 25 19.98 -9.01 4.71
C THR A 25 20.21 -10.51 4.96
N PHE A 26 19.19 -11.29 4.64
CA PHE A 26 19.13 -12.75 4.72
C PHE A 26 18.67 -13.26 3.35
N PRO A 27 19.56 -13.25 2.35
CA PRO A 27 19.20 -13.61 0.99
C PRO A 27 18.81 -15.09 0.92
N ASP A 28 17.68 -15.37 0.26
CA ASP A 28 17.21 -16.72 -0.06
C ASP A 28 17.11 -17.67 1.15
N SER A 29 16.84 -17.12 2.34
CA SER A 29 16.83 -17.86 3.60
C SER A 29 15.64 -18.80 3.74
N LEU A 30 14.50 -18.44 3.14
CA LEU A 30 13.27 -19.22 3.23
C LEU A 30 13.03 -19.98 1.92
N ALA A 31 13.02 -21.32 2.00
CA ALA A 31 12.52 -22.15 0.90
C ALA A 31 10.98 -22.15 0.90
N LEU A 32 10.38 -21.91 -0.26
CA LEU A 32 8.93 -21.87 -0.41
C LEU A 32 8.36 -23.25 -0.75
N ALA A 33 7.21 -23.59 -0.16
CA ALA A 33 6.50 -24.85 -0.43
C ALA A 33 5.89 -24.91 -1.84
N ALA A 34 5.73 -23.74 -2.49
CA ALA A 34 5.29 -23.58 -3.86
C ALA A 34 5.96 -22.35 -4.45
N ASN A 35 6.10 -22.31 -5.78
CA ASN A 35 6.69 -21.14 -6.44
C ASN A 35 5.80 -19.91 -6.28
N PHE A 36 6.42 -18.74 -6.14
CA PHE A 36 5.77 -17.44 -5.97
C PHE A 36 6.07 -16.55 -7.18
N ASP A 37 5.07 -15.82 -7.69
CA ASP A 37 5.28 -14.77 -8.68
C ASP A 37 5.36 -13.39 -7.98
N PRO A 38 6.54 -12.75 -7.96
CA PRO A 38 6.75 -11.51 -7.21
C PRO A 38 6.19 -10.26 -7.88
N ILE A 39 5.61 -10.35 -9.09
CA ILE A 39 5.09 -9.19 -9.80
C ILE A 39 3.57 -9.27 -9.94
N LYS A 40 2.95 -8.09 -9.83
CA LYS A 40 1.58 -7.83 -10.27
C LYS A 40 1.57 -6.51 -11.04
N ALA A 41 0.80 -6.43 -12.12
CA ALA A 41 0.67 -5.19 -12.87
C ALA A 41 -0.18 -4.15 -12.10
N ALA A 42 0.24 -2.89 -12.16
CA ALA A 42 -0.59 -1.74 -11.87
C ALA A 42 -1.84 -1.76 -12.75
N TYR A 43 -3.00 -1.42 -12.19
CA TYR A 43 -4.28 -1.53 -12.91
C TYR A 43 -4.35 -0.64 -14.16
N TRP A 44 -3.84 0.60 -14.05
CA TRP A 44 -3.97 1.61 -15.09
C TRP A 44 -2.83 1.60 -16.12
N THR A 45 -1.60 1.34 -15.68
CA THR A 45 -0.40 1.45 -16.53
C THR A 45 0.14 0.09 -16.98
N GLY A 46 -0.17 -0.97 -16.25
CA GLY A 46 0.49 -2.26 -16.40
C GLY A 46 1.94 -2.28 -15.92
N LEU A 47 2.45 -1.20 -15.32
CA LEU A 47 3.80 -1.19 -14.74
C LEU A 47 3.91 -2.20 -13.60
N PRO A 48 5.09 -2.81 -13.37
CA PRO A 48 5.24 -3.83 -12.35
C PRO A 48 5.17 -3.22 -10.94
N HIS A 49 4.33 -3.79 -10.09
CA HIS A 49 4.37 -3.64 -8.64
C HIS A 49 4.89 -4.93 -8.01
N HIS A 50 5.47 -4.79 -6.83
CA HIS A 50 5.71 -5.92 -5.96
C HIS A 50 4.38 -6.59 -5.62
N ARG A 51 4.28 -7.90 -5.81
CA ARG A 51 3.14 -8.64 -5.27
C ARG A 51 3.30 -8.72 -3.77
N ARG A 52 2.37 -8.11 -3.04
CA ARG A 52 2.39 -8.07 -1.57
C ARG A 52 2.54 -9.47 -0.97
N THR A 53 3.37 -9.56 0.05
CA THR A 53 3.53 -10.77 0.88
C THR A 53 3.28 -10.41 2.34
N PRO A 54 2.06 -10.65 2.86
CA PRO A 54 1.75 -10.32 4.25
C PRO A 54 2.69 -11.05 5.22
N PHE A 55 3.25 -10.31 6.15
CA PHE A 55 4.18 -10.80 7.16
C PHE A 55 3.74 -10.27 8.52
N SER A 56 3.76 -11.11 9.54
CA SER A 56 3.25 -10.73 10.87
C SER A 56 3.99 -11.48 11.97
N VAL A 57 4.11 -10.85 13.14
CA VAL A 57 4.77 -11.38 14.34
C VAL A 57 3.73 -11.52 15.44
N SER A 58 3.77 -12.62 16.18
CA SER A 58 2.82 -12.89 17.26
C SER A 58 2.98 -11.86 18.39
N PRO A 59 1.91 -11.57 19.15
CA PRO A 59 1.96 -10.60 20.26
C PRO A 59 3.05 -10.88 21.30
N ASP A 60 3.40 -12.15 21.53
CA ASP A 60 4.48 -12.55 22.44
C ASP A 60 5.89 -12.43 21.84
N GLY A 61 6.01 -12.08 20.56
CA GLY A 61 7.27 -11.95 19.84
C GLY A 61 8.00 -13.25 19.55
N ASN A 62 7.34 -14.42 19.71
CA ASN A 62 8.00 -15.73 19.59
C ASN A 62 7.81 -16.41 18.23
N SER A 63 6.79 -16.02 17.47
CA SER A 63 6.48 -16.61 16.16
C SER A 63 6.27 -15.53 15.12
N ALA A 64 6.63 -15.83 13.87
CA ALA A 64 6.25 -15.02 12.73
C ALA A 64 5.71 -15.90 11.60
N TYR A 65 4.84 -15.33 10.78
CA TYR A 65 4.22 -16.01 9.66
C TYR A 65 4.31 -15.13 8.41
N LEU A 66 4.61 -15.77 7.28
CA LEU A 66 4.59 -15.18 5.95
C LEU A 66 3.47 -15.82 5.14
N ALA A 67 2.64 -15.01 4.48
CA ALA A 67 1.66 -15.46 3.50
C ALA A 67 2.08 -15.07 2.08
N TYR A 68 1.88 -15.98 1.13
CA TYR A 68 2.13 -15.71 -0.29
C TYR A 68 1.19 -16.53 -1.19
N LEU A 69 0.80 -15.93 -2.32
CA LEU A 69 -0.01 -16.59 -3.36
C LEU A 69 0.90 -17.40 -4.30
N ASP A 70 0.58 -18.66 -4.55
CA ASP A 70 1.37 -19.45 -5.49
C ASP A 70 1.33 -18.89 -6.92
N SER A 71 2.34 -19.22 -7.72
CA SER A 71 2.47 -18.74 -9.09
C SER A 71 1.42 -19.33 -10.05
N THR A 72 0.52 -20.18 -9.55
CA THR A 72 -0.65 -20.67 -10.30
C THR A 72 -1.90 -19.88 -9.97
N TYR A 73 -1.83 -18.98 -8.98
CA TYR A 73 -2.91 -18.14 -8.47
C TYR A 73 -4.12 -18.96 -7.99
N ALA A 74 -3.85 -20.12 -7.39
CA ALA A 74 -4.90 -21.03 -6.94
C ALA A 74 -4.91 -21.25 -5.42
N LYS A 75 -3.77 -20.98 -4.77
CA LYS A 75 -3.59 -21.24 -3.36
C LYS A 75 -2.70 -20.19 -2.71
N VAL A 76 -3.10 -19.78 -1.51
CA VAL A 76 -2.23 -19.06 -0.58
C VAL A 76 -1.54 -20.07 0.34
N TYR A 77 -0.24 -19.87 0.55
CA TYR A 77 0.54 -20.61 1.52
C TYR A 77 0.89 -19.70 2.69
N VAL A 78 0.72 -20.20 3.91
CA VAL A 78 1.15 -19.52 5.13
C VAL A 78 2.24 -20.35 5.80
N GLN A 79 3.44 -19.79 5.90
CA GLN A 79 4.63 -20.45 6.43
C GLN A 79 5.06 -19.77 7.73
N GLN A 80 5.24 -20.54 8.79
CA GLN A 80 5.90 -20.04 10.00
C GLN A 80 7.39 -19.83 9.71
N VAL A 81 7.95 -18.71 10.16
CA VAL A 81 9.32 -18.28 9.88
C VAL A 81 10.06 -18.05 11.19
N SER A 82 11.31 -18.53 11.25
CA SER A 82 12.22 -18.27 12.36
C SER A 82 12.60 -16.79 12.44
N LEU A 83 12.43 -16.17 13.61
CA LEU A 83 12.78 -14.76 13.85
C LEU A 83 14.29 -14.48 13.93
N THR A 84 15.13 -15.53 13.86
CA THR A 84 16.59 -15.41 13.98
C THR A 84 17.29 -15.48 12.63
N ASP A 85 16.93 -16.45 11.80
CA ASP A 85 17.58 -16.74 10.52
C ASP A 85 16.62 -16.77 9.32
N PHE A 86 15.33 -16.53 9.58
CA PHE A 86 14.27 -16.52 8.58
C PHE A 86 14.16 -17.82 7.76
N SER A 87 14.51 -18.95 8.38
CA SER A 87 14.24 -20.28 7.85
C SER A 87 12.80 -20.74 8.13
N ALA A 88 12.34 -21.74 7.38
CA ALA A 88 11.01 -22.33 7.56
C ALA A 88 10.92 -23.10 8.88
N VAL A 89 9.83 -22.88 9.63
CA VAL A 89 9.47 -23.68 10.80
C VAL A 89 8.26 -24.54 10.45
N GLY A 90 8.45 -25.87 10.43
CA GLY A 90 7.39 -26.81 10.08
C GLY A 90 6.92 -26.72 8.62
N GLU A 91 5.78 -27.34 8.32
CA GLU A 91 5.17 -27.33 6.99
C GLU A 91 4.29 -26.09 6.78
N ALA A 92 4.31 -25.52 5.57
CA ALA A 92 3.39 -24.45 5.19
C ALA A 92 1.94 -24.95 5.14
N VAL A 93 1.01 -24.12 5.62
CA VAL A 93 -0.43 -24.36 5.46
C VAL A 93 -0.86 -23.90 4.08
N SER A 94 -1.47 -24.79 3.29
CA SER A 94 -2.06 -24.48 1.98
C SER A 94 -3.56 -24.18 2.11
N ILE A 95 -3.99 -23.05 1.56
CA ILE A 95 -5.38 -22.58 1.58
C ILE A 95 -5.83 -22.28 0.14
N THR A 96 -6.99 -22.79 -0.27
CA THR A 96 -7.58 -22.44 -1.58
C THR A 96 -8.08 -20.99 -1.52
N ALA A 97 -7.34 -20.09 -2.14
CA ALA A 97 -7.56 -18.65 -2.13
C ALA A 97 -6.84 -18.01 -3.32
N TYR A 98 -7.24 -16.79 -3.67
CA TYR A 98 -6.79 -16.10 -4.90
C TYR A 98 -5.86 -14.91 -4.63
N GLU A 99 -5.73 -14.49 -3.39
CA GLU A 99 -4.76 -13.50 -2.90
C GLU A 99 -4.73 -13.55 -1.36
N ALA A 100 -3.58 -13.23 -0.77
CA ALA A 100 -3.45 -12.91 0.65
C ALA A 100 -3.56 -11.40 0.82
N THR A 101 -4.63 -10.91 1.44
CA THR A 101 -4.92 -9.47 1.58
C THR A 101 -4.59 -8.92 2.97
N GLY A 102 -4.14 -9.77 3.90
CA GLY A 102 -3.65 -9.37 5.21
C GLY A 102 -3.37 -10.58 6.09
N LEU A 103 -2.48 -10.45 7.06
CA LEU A 103 -2.08 -11.54 7.95
C LEU A 103 -1.84 -11.02 9.36
N VAL A 104 -2.42 -11.70 10.34
CA VAL A 104 -2.16 -11.49 11.76
C VAL A 104 -1.60 -12.78 12.34
N ALA A 105 -0.37 -12.73 12.85
CA ALA A 105 0.18 -13.78 13.67
C ALA A 105 -0.45 -13.74 15.07
N GLN A 106 -0.70 -14.92 15.63
CA GLN A 106 -1.23 -15.13 16.97
C GLN A 106 -0.30 -16.04 17.74
N ASN A 107 -0.36 -16.00 19.08
CA ASN A 107 0.51 -16.83 19.93
C ASN A 107 0.29 -18.34 19.71
N ASP A 108 -0.85 -18.74 19.13
CA ASP A 108 -1.24 -20.12 18.86
C ASP A 108 -1.40 -20.41 17.35
N GLY A 109 -1.00 -19.52 16.45
CA GLY A 109 -1.18 -19.68 15.01
C GLY A 109 -1.31 -18.36 14.26
N PHE A 110 -2.28 -18.24 13.37
CA PHE A 110 -2.49 -17.03 12.57
C PHE A 110 -3.95 -16.85 12.13
N ALA A 111 -4.31 -15.63 11.77
CA ALA A 111 -5.51 -15.31 10.99
C ALA A 111 -5.09 -14.71 9.64
N LEU A 112 -5.62 -15.24 8.56
CA LEU A 112 -5.37 -14.77 7.19
C LEU A 112 -6.63 -14.10 6.65
N MET A 113 -6.52 -12.88 6.14
CA MET A 113 -7.52 -12.31 5.26
C MET A 113 -7.18 -12.67 3.81
N ALA A 114 -8.11 -13.28 3.10
CA ALA A 114 -7.88 -13.77 1.75
C ALA A 114 -9.11 -13.66 0.86
N THR A 115 -8.88 -13.52 -0.45
CA THR A 115 -9.95 -13.64 -1.43
C THR A 115 -10.27 -15.12 -1.70
N VAL A 116 -11.54 -15.48 -1.59
CA VAL A 116 -12.04 -16.84 -1.70
C VAL A 116 -13.30 -16.87 -2.58
N ASN A 117 -13.72 -18.06 -3.00
CA ASN A 117 -15.00 -18.20 -3.67
C ASN A 117 -16.14 -17.92 -2.68
N ALA A 118 -17.15 -17.18 -3.13
CA ALA A 118 -18.42 -17.14 -2.43
C ALA A 118 -19.02 -18.55 -2.32
N THR A 119 -19.63 -18.85 -1.19
CA THR A 119 -20.31 -20.13 -0.94
C THR A 119 -21.81 -19.89 -0.72
N GLY A 120 -22.64 -20.91 -0.94
CA GLY A 120 -24.09 -20.83 -0.80
C GLY A 120 -24.85 -21.08 -2.11
N THR A 121 -26.16 -20.85 -2.11
CA THR A 121 -27.06 -21.09 -3.25
C THR A 121 -27.90 -19.88 -3.65
N THR A 122 -27.92 -18.82 -2.84
CA THR A 122 -28.63 -17.57 -3.10
C THR A 122 -27.66 -16.41 -3.04
N ASP A 123 -27.96 -15.34 -3.75
CA ASP A 123 -27.27 -14.06 -3.65
C ASP A 123 -25.75 -14.11 -3.93
N LEU A 124 -25.30 -15.11 -4.70
CA LEU A 124 -23.93 -15.24 -5.17
C LEU A 124 -23.59 -14.10 -6.15
N PRO A 125 -22.32 -13.63 -6.18
CA PRO A 125 -21.83 -12.75 -7.25
C PRO A 125 -22.16 -13.32 -8.63
N THR A 126 -22.78 -12.51 -9.49
CA THR A 126 -23.39 -12.99 -10.75
C THR A 126 -22.38 -13.48 -11.79
N ASP A 127 -21.14 -13.02 -11.70
CA ASP A 127 -20.03 -13.32 -12.59
C ASP A 127 -19.01 -14.29 -11.97
N GLY A 128 -19.26 -14.74 -10.73
CA GLY A 128 -18.34 -15.56 -9.96
C GLY A 128 -17.17 -14.78 -9.36
N SER A 129 -17.26 -13.45 -9.25
CA SER A 129 -16.26 -12.64 -8.57
C SER A 129 -16.05 -13.11 -7.12
N PRO A 130 -14.80 -13.10 -6.63
CA PRO A 130 -14.49 -13.60 -5.29
C PRO A 130 -15.02 -12.67 -4.20
N ILE A 131 -15.06 -13.17 -2.98
CA ILE A 131 -15.33 -12.42 -1.75
C ILE A 131 -14.09 -12.49 -0.85
N VAL A 132 -14.09 -11.76 0.26
CA VAL A 132 -13.03 -11.83 1.27
C VAL A 132 -13.52 -12.56 2.51
N SER A 133 -12.66 -13.41 3.07
CA SER A 133 -12.87 -14.04 4.38
C SER A 133 -11.67 -13.86 5.28
N ILE A 134 -11.90 -13.83 6.59
CA ILE A 134 -10.84 -14.08 7.59
C ILE A 134 -10.86 -15.57 7.93
N ILE A 135 -9.71 -16.21 7.84
CA ILE A 135 -9.52 -17.65 8.04
C ILE A 135 -8.54 -17.83 9.21
N ARG A 136 -9.04 -18.38 10.32
CA ARG A 136 -8.25 -18.60 11.53
C ARG A 136 -7.70 -20.00 11.60
N TYR A 137 -6.39 -20.11 11.81
CA TYR A 137 -5.70 -21.36 12.11
C TYR A 137 -5.12 -21.31 13.51
N THR A 138 -5.50 -22.27 14.35
CA THR A 138 -4.97 -22.47 15.70
C THR A 138 -4.29 -23.83 15.74
N ASN A 139 -3.05 -23.87 16.22
CA ASN A 139 -2.22 -25.07 16.31
C ASN A 139 -2.19 -25.87 14.99
N GLY A 140 -2.08 -25.16 13.86
CA GLY A 140 -2.02 -25.74 12.51
C GLY A 140 -3.36 -26.21 11.93
N THR A 141 -4.49 -26.03 12.62
CA THR A 141 -5.82 -26.45 12.15
C THR A 141 -6.76 -25.26 11.96
N LYS A 142 -7.54 -25.26 10.86
CA LYS A 142 -8.58 -24.24 10.64
C LYS A 142 -9.62 -24.33 11.76
N THR A 143 -9.77 -23.26 12.51
CA THR A 143 -10.71 -23.15 13.64
C THR A 143 -12.02 -22.53 13.20
N TRP A 144 -11.96 -21.43 12.46
CA TRP A 144 -13.13 -20.78 11.86
C TRP A 144 -12.76 -20.06 10.57
N GLU A 145 -13.78 -19.73 9.80
CA GLU A 145 -13.70 -18.92 8.59
C GLU A 145 -14.96 -18.06 8.52
N THR A 146 -14.76 -16.76 8.33
CA THR A 146 -15.84 -15.76 8.40
C THR A 146 -15.76 -14.88 7.17
N ALA A 147 -16.80 -14.95 6.34
CA ALA A 147 -16.95 -14.05 5.19
C ALA A 147 -17.17 -12.61 5.67
N LEU A 148 -16.45 -11.66 5.06
CA LEU A 148 -16.56 -10.23 5.33
C LEU A 148 -17.47 -9.51 4.34
N ASN A 149 -17.78 -10.13 3.20
CA ASN A 149 -18.75 -9.65 2.22
C ASN A 149 -19.38 -10.82 1.45
N GLY A 150 -20.26 -10.49 0.50
CA GLY A 150 -20.99 -11.46 -0.30
C GLY A 150 -22.24 -12.01 0.38
N PRO A 151 -22.70 -13.22 0.01
CA PRO A 151 -23.97 -13.78 0.46
C PRO A 151 -24.11 -13.78 1.99
N GLY A 152 -25.22 -13.23 2.48
CA GLY A 152 -25.55 -13.20 3.91
C GLY A 152 -24.83 -12.10 4.70
N VAL A 153 -23.95 -11.31 4.08
CA VAL A 153 -23.27 -10.19 4.71
C VAL A 153 -23.86 -8.88 4.19
N HIS A 154 -24.53 -8.12 5.08
CA HIS A 154 -25.24 -6.87 4.77
C HIS A 154 -26.31 -6.97 3.66
N PRO A 155 -27.15 -8.03 3.60
CA PRO A 155 -28.13 -8.21 2.52
C PRO A 155 -29.24 -7.15 2.47
N SER A 156 -29.48 -6.44 3.57
CA SER A 156 -30.44 -5.32 3.61
C SER A 156 -29.90 -4.04 2.99
N ASP A 157 -28.58 -3.92 2.90
CA ASP A 157 -27.92 -2.69 2.51
C ASP A 157 -27.51 -2.83 1.05
N MET A 158 -26.52 -3.69 0.81
CA MET A 158 -25.96 -3.98 -0.50
C MET A 158 -24.99 -5.16 -0.38
N LEU A 159 -25.06 -6.07 -1.34
CA LEU A 159 -24.08 -7.15 -1.46
C LEU A 159 -22.93 -6.74 -2.35
N THR A 160 -21.73 -7.10 -1.90
CA THR A 160 -20.48 -6.75 -2.56
C THR A 160 -19.55 -7.95 -2.72
N SER A 161 -18.77 -7.93 -3.79
CA SER A 161 -17.65 -8.82 -4.09
C SER A 161 -16.33 -8.06 -3.99
N THR A 162 -15.20 -8.73 -4.12
CA THR A 162 -13.86 -8.13 -4.06
C THR A 162 -13.03 -8.64 -5.25
N PRO A 163 -13.29 -8.15 -6.47
CA PRO A 163 -12.54 -8.56 -7.66
C PRO A 163 -11.07 -8.16 -7.57
N ASP A 164 -10.79 -7.05 -6.90
CA ASP A 164 -9.45 -6.54 -6.63
C ASP A 164 -9.07 -6.84 -5.19
N ALA A 165 -8.07 -7.70 -5.03
CA ALA A 165 -7.60 -8.15 -3.74
C ALA A 165 -6.72 -7.10 -3.03
N ASN A 166 -7.31 -5.94 -2.76
CA ASN A 166 -6.70 -4.84 -2.04
C ASN A 166 -7.34 -4.79 -0.66
N GLY A 167 -6.55 -5.07 0.38
CA GLY A 167 -7.04 -5.10 1.74
C GLY A 167 -5.93 -4.91 2.75
N ASP A 168 -6.31 -4.82 4.01
CA ASP A 168 -5.39 -4.94 5.13
C ASP A 168 -6.10 -5.55 6.35
N LEU A 169 -5.36 -6.26 7.19
CA LEU A 169 -5.88 -6.98 8.35
C LEU A 169 -5.05 -6.66 9.58
N VAL A 170 -5.72 -6.19 10.63
CA VAL A 170 -5.10 -5.93 11.93
C VAL A 170 -5.88 -6.60 13.06
N TYR A 171 -5.24 -6.73 14.22
CA TYR A 171 -5.84 -7.32 15.41
C TYR A 171 -5.47 -6.52 16.65
N SER A 172 -6.45 -6.34 17.54
CA SER A 172 -6.22 -5.79 18.87
C SER A 172 -6.65 -6.81 19.91
N ALA A 173 -5.68 -7.31 20.69
CA ALA A 173 -5.94 -8.16 21.84
C ALA A 173 -6.76 -7.42 22.91
N THR A 174 -6.56 -6.11 23.06
CA THR A 174 -7.34 -5.28 23.98
C THR A 174 -8.80 -5.21 23.57
N ALA A 175 -9.08 -5.04 22.27
CA ALA A 175 -10.45 -4.98 21.77
C ALA A 175 -11.10 -6.37 21.62
N GLY A 176 -10.30 -7.44 21.49
CA GLY A 176 -10.77 -8.77 21.12
C GLY A 176 -11.34 -8.81 19.71
N LEU A 177 -10.76 -8.01 18.80
CA LEU A 177 -11.26 -7.80 17.44
C LEU A 177 -10.16 -7.87 16.40
N TYR A 178 -10.44 -8.62 15.34
CA TYR A 178 -9.83 -8.44 14.02
C TYR A 178 -10.60 -7.36 13.28
N ALA A 179 -9.90 -6.52 12.53
CA ALA A 179 -10.50 -5.57 11.60
C ALA A 179 -9.90 -5.76 10.21
N GLY A 180 -10.76 -6.02 9.23
CA GLY A 180 -10.41 -6.07 7.82
C GLY A 180 -10.90 -4.81 7.13
N TYR A 181 -10.01 -4.10 6.44
CA TYR A 181 -10.36 -3.01 5.53
C TYR A 181 -10.04 -3.44 4.11
N PHE A 182 -10.99 -3.45 3.19
CA PHE A 182 -10.78 -3.98 1.83
C PHE A 182 -11.66 -3.32 0.79
N VAL A 183 -11.19 -3.34 -0.46
CA VAL A 183 -11.93 -2.83 -1.62
C VAL A 183 -13.07 -3.77 -1.98
N VAL A 184 -14.19 -3.19 -2.40
CA VAL A 184 -15.40 -3.91 -2.77
C VAL A 184 -16.00 -3.39 -4.07
N GLU A 185 -16.68 -4.26 -4.79
CA GLU A 185 -17.57 -3.93 -5.91
C GLU A 185 -18.98 -4.39 -5.57
N ALA A 186 -19.95 -3.50 -5.67
CA ALA A 186 -21.34 -3.86 -5.50
C ALA A 186 -21.85 -4.71 -6.66
N TYR A 187 -22.60 -5.78 -6.39
CA TYR A 187 -23.25 -6.61 -7.43
C TYR A 187 -24.77 -6.68 -7.30
N THR A 188 -25.33 -5.87 -6.42
CA THR A 188 -26.79 -5.72 -6.22
C THR A 188 -27.15 -4.24 -6.12
N THR A 189 -28.45 -3.94 -6.14
CA THR A 189 -29.01 -2.57 -6.09
C THR A 189 -28.63 -1.72 -7.32
N ASP A 190 -28.95 -0.42 -7.29
CA ASP A 190 -28.59 0.54 -8.34
C ASP A 190 -27.08 0.88 -8.33
N TYR A 191 -26.34 0.43 -7.31
CA TYR A 191 -24.89 0.55 -7.22
C TYR A 191 -24.14 -0.61 -7.91
N ALA A 192 -24.82 -1.58 -8.52
CA ALA A 192 -24.15 -2.71 -9.17
C ALA A 192 -23.09 -2.23 -10.19
N GLY A 193 -21.85 -2.71 -10.05
CA GLY A 193 -20.69 -2.29 -10.83
C GLY A 193 -19.89 -1.12 -10.25
N HIS A 194 -20.34 -0.52 -9.14
CA HIS A 194 -19.63 0.55 -8.45
C HIS A 194 -18.65 0.00 -7.41
N PHE A 195 -17.47 0.60 -7.37
CA PHE A 195 -16.41 0.28 -6.41
C PHE A 195 -16.47 1.20 -5.20
N GLY A 196 -16.13 0.63 -4.05
CA GLY A 196 -15.90 1.34 -2.80
C GLY A 196 -14.97 0.52 -1.92
N ASP A 197 -15.03 0.76 -0.62
CA ASP A 197 -14.31 -0.04 0.36
C ASP A 197 -15.20 -0.42 1.56
N SER A 198 -14.73 -1.32 2.41
CA SER A 198 -15.53 -1.91 3.49
C SER A 198 -14.65 -2.18 4.69
N ILE A 199 -15.09 -1.75 5.88
CA ILE A 199 -14.44 -2.05 7.16
C ILE A 199 -15.32 -3.01 7.93
N GLN A 200 -14.80 -4.19 8.23
CA GLN A 200 -15.52 -5.25 8.93
C GLN A 200 -14.74 -5.73 10.15
N TYR A 201 -15.45 -6.09 11.20
CA TYR A 201 -14.87 -6.55 12.47
C TYR A 201 -15.29 -7.97 12.77
N VAL A 202 -14.36 -8.81 13.19
CA VAL A 202 -14.62 -10.19 13.61
C VAL A 202 -14.03 -10.37 15.00
N ASN A 203 -14.82 -10.92 15.94
CA ASN A 203 -14.32 -11.18 17.29
C ASN A 203 -13.46 -12.46 17.35
N ASP A 204 -12.87 -12.75 18.51
CA ASP A 204 -12.02 -13.94 18.72
C ASP A 204 -12.72 -15.28 18.42
N ASP A 205 -14.05 -15.33 18.58
CA ASP A 205 -14.90 -16.50 18.29
C ASP A 205 -15.19 -16.68 16.79
N GLY A 206 -14.71 -15.78 15.92
CA GLY A 206 -14.99 -15.81 14.48
C GLY A 206 -16.36 -15.24 14.11
N VAL A 207 -17.00 -14.47 14.99
CA VAL A 207 -18.32 -13.89 14.73
C VAL A 207 -18.16 -12.48 14.15
N LEU A 208 -18.75 -12.24 12.98
CA LEU A 208 -18.84 -10.91 12.36
C LEU A 208 -19.64 -9.96 13.26
N GLN A 209 -19.07 -8.79 13.53
CA GLN A 209 -19.64 -7.76 14.39
C GLN A 209 -20.17 -6.59 13.55
N SER A 210 -21.38 -6.14 13.88
CA SER A 210 -21.92 -4.86 13.39
C SER A 210 -21.74 -3.82 14.49
N ILE A 211 -20.75 -2.95 14.32
CA ILE A 211 -20.40 -1.91 15.29
C ILE A 211 -20.78 -0.56 14.68
N SER A 212 -21.78 0.10 15.29
CA SER A 212 -22.25 1.41 14.83
C SER A 212 -21.12 2.44 14.89
N GLY A 213 -20.91 3.16 13.78
CA GLY A 213 -19.82 4.14 13.65
C GLY A 213 -18.43 3.51 13.54
N ALA A 214 -18.34 2.24 13.13
CA ALA A 214 -17.08 1.56 12.85
C ALA A 214 -17.17 0.57 11.68
N SER A 215 -18.19 -0.28 11.66
CA SER A 215 -18.44 -1.19 10.52
C SER A 215 -19.03 -0.42 9.34
N SER A 216 -18.55 -0.67 8.13
CA SER A 216 -19.07 -0.10 6.89
C SER A 216 -19.10 -1.14 5.78
N SER A 217 -20.21 -1.24 5.05
CA SER A 217 -20.36 -2.12 3.87
C SER A 217 -19.92 -1.44 2.58
N PHE A 218 -19.85 -0.10 2.60
CA PHE A 218 -19.43 0.74 1.48
C PHE A 218 -18.99 2.12 2.02
N GLY A 219 -17.69 2.38 2.05
CA GLY A 219 -17.08 3.59 2.61
C GLY A 219 -16.61 4.57 1.54
N CYS A 220 -15.31 4.76 1.44
CA CYS A 220 -14.72 5.67 0.45
C CYS A 220 -14.88 5.09 -0.97
N SER A 221 -15.19 5.97 -1.92
CA SER A 221 -15.43 5.61 -3.32
C SER A 221 -14.16 5.07 -4.00
N HIS A 222 -14.30 4.28 -5.07
CA HIS A 222 -13.26 3.66 -5.93
C HIS A 222 -11.81 3.95 -5.50
N ASN A 223 -11.32 3.19 -4.52
CA ASN A 223 -10.08 3.52 -3.83
C ASN A 223 -8.95 2.55 -4.16
N THR A 224 -7.80 3.08 -4.58
CA THR A 224 -6.53 2.33 -4.76
C THR A 224 -5.59 2.42 -3.56
N GLY A 225 -6.02 3.07 -2.47
CA GLY A 225 -5.24 3.26 -1.26
C GLY A 225 -6.11 3.34 0.00
N ILE A 226 -6.14 2.24 0.75
CA ILE A 226 -6.70 2.16 2.11
C ILE A 226 -5.57 1.88 3.09
N ALA A 227 -5.76 2.21 4.36
CA ALA A 227 -4.89 1.76 5.46
C ALA A 227 -5.72 1.59 6.72
N ILE A 228 -5.40 0.58 7.53
CA ILE A 228 -6.01 0.37 8.84
C ILE A 228 -4.93 -0.02 9.85
N GLU A 229 -5.06 0.47 11.08
CA GLU A 229 -4.15 0.13 12.17
C GLU A 229 -4.96 -0.14 13.44
N ALA A 230 -4.49 -1.12 14.23
CA ALA A 230 -5.16 -1.54 15.45
C ALA A 230 -5.34 -0.38 16.45
N ALA A 231 -6.41 -0.48 17.24
CA ALA A 231 -6.67 0.41 18.36
C ALA A 231 -7.24 -0.41 19.54
N ASP A 232 -7.23 0.17 20.74
CA ASP A 232 -7.75 -0.50 21.94
C ASP A 232 -9.27 -0.74 21.91
N ALA A 233 -9.98 -0.08 21.00
CA ALA A 233 -11.40 -0.31 20.73
C ALA A 233 -11.77 0.14 19.31
N ALA A 234 -12.82 -0.42 18.74
CA ALA A 234 -13.42 0.07 17.50
C ALA A 234 -13.98 1.52 17.66
N PRO A 235 -14.05 2.32 16.58
CA PRO A 235 -13.42 2.08 15.28
C PRO A 235 -11.90 2.06 15.39
N PHE A 236 -11.23 1.23 14.59
CA PHE A 236 -9.78 1.23 14.46
C PHE A 236 -9.32 2.41 13.60
N ALA A 237 -8.07 2.82 13.70
CA ALA A 237 -7.55 3.94 12.93
C ALA A 237 -7.59 3.57 11.45
N SER A 238 -8.22 4.40 10.61
CA SER A 238 -8.34 4.12 9.19
C SER A 238 -8.10 5.36 8.34
N VAL A 239 -7.48 5.15 7.19
CA VAL A 239 -7.24 6.17 6.17
C VAL A 239 -7.72 5.65 4.83
N CYS A 240 -8.33 6.53 4.03
CA CYS A 240 -8.74 6.23 2.67
C CYS A 240 -8.37 7.38 1.74
N ALA A 241 -7.93 7.06 0.52
CA ALA A 241 -7.95 8.01 -0.59
C ALA A 241 -9.32 7.92 -1.28
N GLU A 242 -9.84 9.03 -1.79
CA GLU A 242 -11.09 8.99 -2.55
C GLU A 242 -10.89 9.33 -4.03
N ASP A 243 -11.94 9.12 -4.83
CA ASP A 243 -11.87 9.10 -6.29
C ASP A 243 -11.77 10.50 -6.94
N GLN A 244 -11.81 11.56 -6.13
CA GLN A 244 -11.64 12.96 -6.47
C GLN A 244 -10.36 13.60 -5.93
N GLY A 245 -9.53 12.87 -5.20
CA GLY A 245 -8.19 13.31 -4.77
C GLY A 245 -8.03 13.79 -3.34
N ASP A 246 -9.00 13.63 -2.47
CA ASP A 246 -8.78 13.82 -1.04
C ASP A 246 -8.25 12.53 -0.38
N ILE A 247 -7.35 12.67 0.59
CA ILE A 247 -7.00 11.59 1.53
C ILE A 247 -7.62 11.94 2.89
N TRP A 248 -8.38 11.03 3.47
CA TRP A 248 -9.16 11.24 4.69
C TRP A 248 -8.69 10.34 5.82
N LEU A 249 -8.55 10.92 7.01
CA LEU A 249 -8.59 10.16 8.26
C LEU A 249 -10.06 9.80 8.53
N ASN A 250 -10.51 8.65 8.03
CA ASN A 250 -11.92 8.26 7.98
C ASN A 250 -12.38 7.41 9.17
N THR A 251 -11.59 7.34 10.24
CA THR A 251 -11.83 6.49 11.42
C THR A 251 -13.24 6.59 12.01
N GLU A 252 -13.76 7.80 12.27
CA GLU A 252 -15.08 7.97 12.89
C GLU A 252 -16.24 8.01 11.90
N THR A 253 -15.96 8.28 10.63
CA THR A 253 -16.99 8.51 9.60
C THR A 253 -17.18 7.31 8.70
N GLN A 254 -16.16 6.47 8.56
CA GLN A 254 -16.06 5.40 7.58
C GLN A 254 -16.34 5.88 6.14
N TYR A 255 -16.16 7.19 5.91
CA TYR A 255 -16.58 7.90 4.71
C TYR A 255 -15.70 9.13 4.48
N MET A 256 -15.88 9.79 3.33
CA MET A 256 -15.15 10.97 2.85
C MET A 256 -15.52 12.27 3.60
N SER A 257 -15.49 12.24 4.93
CA SER A 257 -15.96 13.34 5.79
C SER A 257 -15.23 13.46 7.13
N GLY A 258 -14.13 12.72 7.30
CA GLY A 258 -13.24 12.84 8.46
C GLY A 258 -12.32 14.06 8.38
N GLN A 259 -11.19 14.05 9.09
CA GLN A 259 -10.17 15.09 8.90
C GLN A 259 -9.42 14.86 7.60
N LYS A 260 -9.33 15.89 6.76
CA LYS A 260 -8.63 15.82 5.47
C LYS A 260 -7.11 15.81 5.69
N ILE A 261 -6.43 14.73 5.34
CA ILE A 261 -4.97 14.59 5.45
C ILE A 261 -4.28 15.35 4.32
N ALA A 262 -4.73 15.14 3.08
CA ALA A 262 -4.09 15.70 1.89
C ALA A 262 -5.11 15.97 0.77
N ASN A 263 -4.75 16.90 -0.11
CA ASN A 263 -5.29 16.99 -1.46
C ASN A 263 -4.26 16.33 -2.40
N GLU A 264 -4.72 15.60 -3.38
CA GLU A 264 -3.95 14.93 -4.43
C GLU A 264 -4.61 15.24 -5.77
N ASN A 265 -3.80 15.33 -6.81
CA ASN A 265 -4.34 15.40 -8.16
C ASN A 265 -4.89 14.02 -8.53
N THR A 266 -6.15 13.95 -8.96
CA THR A 266 -6.82 12.68 -9.28
C THR A 266 -7.56 12.76 -10.60
N THR A 267 -7.69 11.62 -11.28
CA THR A 267 -8.55 11.48 -12.45
C THR A 267 -9.24 10.13 -12.39
N ASN A 268 -10.56 10.10 -12.18
CA ASN A 268 -11.36 8.86 -12.20
C ASN A 268 -10.82 7.76 -11.27
N GLY A 269 -10.58 8.08 -10.00
CA GLY A 269 -10.06 7.12 -9.02
C GLY A 269 -8.55 6.83 -9.12
N VAL A 270 -7.84 7.50 -10.02
CA VAL A 270 -6.38 7.42 -10.14
C VAL A 270 -5.76 8.60 -9.40
N SER A 271 -5.11 8.36 -8.27
CA SER A 271 -4.60 9.40 -7.35
C SER A 271 -3.09 9.27 -7.05
N GLY A 272 -2.32 8.66 -7.96
CA GLY A 272 -0.88 8.46 -7.77
C GLY A 272 -0.52 7.29 -6.85
N GLU A 273 -1.48 6.39 -6.59
CA GLU A 273 -1.29 5.18 -5.77
C GLU A 273 -0.71 5.51 -4.37
N PRO A 274 -1.35 6.39 -3.59
CA PRO A 274 -0.76 6.94 -2.36
C PRO A 274 -0.36 5.87 -1.35
N MET A 275 -1.12 4.77 -1.28
CA MET A 275 -0.81 3.59 -0.44
C MET A 275 -0.38 2.39 -1.29
N GLY A 276 0.39 2.62 -2.36
CA GLY A 276 1.10 1.63 -3.17
C GLY A 276 0.27 0.85 -4.21
N GLY A 277 -1.02 1.15 -4.35
CA GLY A 277 -1.82 0.73 -5.51
C GLY A 277 -2.28 -0.73 -5.48
N MET A 278 -2.17 -1.43 -6.61
CA MET A 278 -2.65 -2.82 -6.75
C MET A 278 -1.87 -3.76 -5.83
N SER A 279 -2.60 -4.51 -4.99
CA SER A 279 -2.18 -5.38 -3.86
C SER A 279 -2.45 -4.82 -2.45
N GLY A 280 -3.02 -3.61 -2.31
CA GLY A 280 -3.53 -3.09 -1.02
C GLY A 280 -2.53 -2.23 -0.24
N SER A 281 -2.86 -1.94 1.03
CA SER A 281 -2.05 -1.10 1.92
C SER A 281 -0.68 -1.71 2.19
N TYR A 282 0.37 -0.96 1.92
CA TYR A 282 1.76 -1.36 2.15
C TYR A 282 2.23 -0.84 3.50
N SER A 283 1.56 -1.22 4.60
CA SER A 283 1.92 -0.76 5.95
C SER A 283 2.06 0.77 6.02
N ASN A 284 1.07 1.51 5.49
CA ASN A 284 1.16 2.96 5.35
C ASN A 284 0.76 3.74 6.61
N LEU A 285 0.14 3.07 7.58
CA LEU A 285 -0.32 3.65 8.85
C LEU A 285 0.25 2.81 10.00
N ALA A 286 1.01 3.44 10.90
CA ALA A 286 1.63 2.78 12.04
C ALA A 286 1.21 3.41 13.36
N SER A 287 0.81 2.59 14.32
CA SER A 287 0.57 3.02 15.71
C SER A 287 1.90 3.32 16.40
N ILE A 288 1.95 4.38 17.23
CA ILE A 288 3.13 4.74 18.01
C ILE A 288 3.08 4.01 19.35
N PRO A 289 3.97 3.04 19.62
CA PRO A 289 3.90 2.20 20.81
C PRO A 289 3.89 3.01 22.12
N GLY A 290 2.96 2.69 23.02
CA GLY A 290 2.84 3.36 24.32
C GLY A 290 2.21 4.76 24.25
N SER A 291 1.55 5.11 23.16
CA SER A 291 0.76 6.32 23.00
C SER A 291 -0.54 6.03 22.22
N ASP A 292 -1.44 7.01 22.18
CA ASP A 292 -2.63 6.96 21.32
C ASP A 292 -2.32 7.38 19.86
N GLY A 293 -1.10 7.87 19.59
CA GLY A 293 -0.74 8.49 18.32
C GLY A 293 -0.45 7.51 17.19
N TYR A 294 -0.54 8.01 15.96
CA TYR A 294 -0.28 7.26 14.72
C TYR A 294 0.57 8.09 13.77
N ILE A 295 1.26 7.44 12.85
CA ILE A 295 1.94 8.10 11.73
C ILE A 295 1.50 7.44 10.43
N PHE A 296 1.10 8.27 9.48
CA PHE A 296 0.76 7.88 8.12
C PHE A 296 1.84 8.37 7.15
N ALA A 297 2.30 7.50 6.26
CA ALA A 297 3.28 7.82 5.23
C ALA A 297 2.77 7.35 3.85
N TRP A 298 2.90 8.21 2.85
CA TRP A 298 2.41 7.94 1.49
C TRP A 298 3.30 8.58 0.42
N GLN A 299 3.15 8.11 -0.81
CA GLN A 299 3.72 8.76 -2.00
C GLN A 299 2.74 9.83 -2.51
N SER A 300 3.24 11.03 -2.79
CA SER A 300 2.41 12.18 -3.15
C SER A 300 3.04 13.03 -4.23
N ARG A 301 2.21 13.59 -5.12
CA ARG A 301 2.63 14.60 -6.09
C ARG A 301 2.49 16.03 -5.55
N GLY A 302 1.96 16.20 -4.35
CA GLY A 302 1.64 17.48 -3.74
C GLY A 302 0.49 18.21 -4.44
N ALA A 303 0.01 19.29 -3.83
CA ALA A 303 -1.19 19.99 -4.29
C ALA A 303 -0.97 21.50 -4.41
N LEU A 304 -1.19 22.00 -5.62
CA LEU A 304 -1.21 23.42 -5.97
C LEU A 304 -2.56 23.81 -6.56
N ASP A 305 -2.86 25.09 -6.51
CA ASP A 305 -3.97 25.72 -7.23
C ASP A 305 -5.31 25.01 -6.99
N LEU A 306 -5.80 25.09 -5.75
CA LEU A 306 -7.09 24.50 -5.39
C LEU A 306 -8.22 25.17 -6.16
N THR A 307 -8.92 24.37 -6.96
CA THR A 307 -10.12 24.80 -7.70
C THR A 307 -11.34 24.03 -7.19
N LEU A 308 -12.52 24.51 -7.53
CA LEU A 308 -13.76 23.81 -7.20
C LEU A 308 -13.77 22.45 -7.91
N ASN A 309 -14.11 21.39 -7.18
CA ASN A 309 -14.54 20.16 -7.82
C ASN A 309 -15.99 20.35 -8.29
N ASP A 310 -16.18 20.62 -9.58
CA ASP A 310 -17.51 20.90 -10.14
C ASP A 310 -18.47 19.70 -10.05
N TRP A 311 -17.94 18.47 -9.98
CA TRP A 311 -18.74 17.26 -9.89
C TRP A 311 -19.33 17.06 -8.49
N MET A 312 -18.53 17.25 -7.45
CA MET A 312 -18.97 17.15 -6.05
C MET A 312 -19.65 18.43 -5.54
N GLY A 313 -19.33 19.58 -6.15
CA GLY A 313 -19.89 20.87 -5.79
C GLY A 313 -19.21 21.55 -4.61
N THR A 314 -19.93 22.49 -4.00
CA THR A 314 -19.37 23.41 -2.99
C THR A 314 -18.85 22.66 -1.76
N GLY A 315 -17.61 22.95 -1.36
CA GLY A 315 -16.93 22.32 -0.23
C GLY A 315 -15.86 21.32 -0.63
N TYR A 316 -15.86 20.87 -1.89
CA TYR A 316 -14.88 19.94 -2.42
C TYR A 316 -13.94 20.65 -3.41
N THR A 317 -12.67 20.29 -3.34
CA THR A 317 -11.61 20.87 -4.15
C THR A 317 -10.95 19.82 -5.03
N GLN A 318 -10.39 20.27 -6.15
CA GLN A 318 -9.41 19.52 -6.93
C GLN A 318 -8.15 20.37 -7.05
N CYS A 319 -6.99 19.76 -7.30
CA CYS A 319 -5.73 20.48 -7.36
C CYS A 319 -4.90 20.10 -8.60
N SER A 320 -3.97 20.97 -8.96
CA SER A 320 -2.86 20.62 -9.85
C SER A 320 -1.75 19.96 -9.05
N PRO A 321 -0.99 19.01 -9.63
CA PRO A 321 0.12 18.39 -8.92
C PRO A 321 1.26 19.40 -8.76
N ARG A 322 1.91 19.41 -7.58
CA ARG A 322 3.12 20.23 -7.36
C ARG A 322 4.31 19.71 -8.17
N TRP A 323 4.42 18.38 -8.25
CA TRP A 323 5.44 17.67 -9.01
C TRP A 323 4.80 16.63 -9.91
N LEU A 324 5.40 16.36 -11.07
CA LEU A 324 4.95 15.22 -11.90
C LEU A 324 5.37 13.88 -11.31
N ASN A 325 6.51 13.83 -10.62
CA ASN A 325 7.01 12.69 -9.87
C ASN A 325 6.50 12.72 -8.42
N HIS A 326 6.51 11.56 -7.77
CA HIS A 326 6.13 11.43 -6.37
C HIS A 326 7.27 11.80 -5.42
N ASN A 327 6.87 12.30 -4.26
CA ASN A 327 7.69 12.55 -3.09
C ASN A 327 7.07 11.88 -1.87
N VAL A 328 7.87 11.64 -0.84
CA VAL A 328 7.44 10.97 0.38
C VAL A 328 6.88 12.00 1.35
N ALA A 329 5.60 11.82 1.67
CA ALA A 329 4.84 12.65 2.57
C ALA A 329 4.50 11.87 3.86
N ILE A 330 4.43 12.59 4.98
CA ILE A 330 3.94 12.04 6.24
C ILE A 330 2.96 12.98 6.92
N SER A 331 2.11 12.38 7.76
CA SER A 331 1.18 13.05 8.65
C SER A 331 1.17 12.31 9.99
N VAL A 332 1.18 13.08 11.09
CA VAL A 332 1.14 12.53 12.45
C VAL A 332 -0.24 12.79 13.04
N MET A 333 -0.77 11.80 13.73
CA MET A 333 -2.02 11.87 14.46
C MET A 333 -1.77 11.76 15.97
N THR A 334 -2.50 12.54 16.77
CA THR A 334 -2.43 12.47 18.24
C THR A 334 -3.25 11.33 18.81
N ASP A 335 -4.30 10.95 18.09
CA ASP A 335 -5.13 9.78 18.36
C ASP A 335 -5.62 9.20 17.03
N LYS A 336 -6.37 8.10 17.06
CA LYS A 336 -6.90 7.44 15.85
C LYS A 336 -7.80 8.31 14.95
N LYS A 337 -8.18 9.53 15.35
CA LYS A 337 -9.16 10.40 14.65
C LYS A 337 -8.73 11.87 14.54
N THR A 338 -7.59 12.25 15.11
CA THR A 338 -7.15 13.64 15.22
C THR A 338 -5.73 13.81 14.69
N LEU A 339 -5.56 14.61 13.65
CA LEU A 339 -4.28 15.08 13.15
C LEU A 339 -3.58 15.95 14.21
N ALA A 340 -2.28 15.78 14.35
CA ALA A 340 -1.46 16.63 15.21
C ALA A 340 -1.32 18.06 14.66
N GLY A 341 -1.43 18.20 13.33
CA GLY A 341 -1.42 19.47 12.61
C GLY A 341 -2.81 19.90 12.12
N ALA A 342 -2.84 20.96 11.29
CA ALA A 342 -4.05 21.34 10.58
C ALA A 342 -4.42 20.30 9.52
N GLN A 343 -5.72 20.17 9.23
CA GLN A 343 -6.18 19.44 8.05
C GLN A 343 -5.86 20.20 6.75
N ALA A 344 -5.88 19.50 5.62
CA ALA A 344 -5.67 20.09 4.31
C ALA A 344 -6.72 21.15 3.98
N SER A 345 -6.29 22.19 3.24
CA SER A 345 -7.19 23.26 2.81
C SER A 345 -8.27 22.72 1.87
N SER A 346 -9.50 23.18 2.04
CA SER A 346 -10.60 23.04 1.04
C SER A 346 -11.03 24.41 0.50
N THR A 347 -10.14 25.40 0.59
CA THR A 347 -10.42 26.77 0.15
C THR A 347 -10.18 26.90 -1.34
N VAL A 348 -11.25 27.02 -2.12
CA VAL A 348 -11.18 27.32 -3.56
C VAL A 348 -10.41 28.63 -3.78
N GLY A 349 -9.43 28.60 -4.67
CA GLY A 349 -8.53 29.70 -4.97
C GLY A 349 -7.25 29.74 -4.11
N ALA A 350 -7.07 28.81 -3.18
CA ALA A 350 -5.79 28.69 -2.47
C ALA A 350 -4.69 28.23 -3.42
N ALA A 351 -3.55 28.94 -3.42
CA ALA A 351 -2.39 28.58 -4.23
C ALA A 351 -1.72 27.28 -3.74
N GLU A 352 -1.76 27.01 -2.43
CA GLU A 352 -1.11 25.88 -1.79
C GLU A 352 -2.16 24.99 -1.11
N GLY A 353 -2.19 23.70 -1.44
CA GLY A 353 -3.16 22.73 -0.92
C GLY A 353 -2.61 21.74 0.11
N ASP A 354 -1.31 21.78 0.37
CA ASP A 354 -0.55 20.75 1.08
C ASP A 354 0.42 21.33 2.15
N THR A 355 0.20 22.57 2.60
CA THR A 355 1.09 23.25 3.57
C THR A 355 1.23 22.54 4.92
N GLN A 356 0.26 21.69 5.26
CA GLN A 356 0.24 20.87 6.47
C GLN A 356 1.09 19.58 6.35
N VAL A 357 1.44 19.18 5.12
CA VAL A 357 2.18 17.94 4.86
C VAL A 357 3.63 18.10 5.29
N THR A 358 4.13 17.11 6.03
CA THR A 358 5.57 17.00 6.29
C THR A 358 6.20 16.18 5.18
N TRP A 359 7.14 16.78 4.46
CA TRP A 359 7.80 16.16 3.31
C TRP A 359 9.16 15.60 3.72
N LEU A 360 9.35 14.29 3.56
CA LEU A 360 10.67 13.65 3.74
C LEU A 360 11.55 13.82 2.52
N THR A 361 10.96 13.86 1.32
CA THR A 361 11.67 14.14 0.07
C THR A 361 11.01 15.31 -0.67
N LYS A 362 11.82 16.04 -1.45
CA LYS A 362 11.41 17.16 -2.31
C LYS A 362 12.26 17.18 -3.57
N SER A 363 12.08 16.20 -4.44
CA SER A 363 12.74 16.10 -5.74
C SER A 363 11.80 16.49 -6.86
N SER A 364 12.36 17.13 -7.88
CA SER A 364 11.70 17.36 -9.19
C SER A 364 12.31 16.49 -10.29
N THR A 365 13.23 15.59 -9.94
CA THR A 365 14.02 14.77 -10.88
C THR A 365 14.01 13.29 -10.56
N ASP A 366 13.53 12.91 -9.38
CA ASP A 366 13.47 11.52 -8.92
C ASP A 366 12.06 11.21 -8.41
N ASP A 367 11.56 10.03 -8.73
CA ASP A 367 10.29 9.53 -8.24
C ASP A 367 10.50 8.68 -6.99
N HIS A 368 9.64 8.86 -5.99
CA HIS A 368 9.66 8.08 -4.74
C HIS A 368 8.35 7.34 -4.58
N GLN A 369 8.42 6.02 -4.65
CA GLN A 369 7.24 5.15 -4.65
C GLN A 369 7.40 4.01 -3.65
N ASN A 370 6.35 3.19 -3.52
CA ASN A 370 6.34 2.01 -2.66
C ASN A 370 6.65 2.37 -1.19
N VAL A 371 5.99 3.43 -0.71
CA VAL A 371 6.21 3.99 0.62
C VAL A 371 5.60 3.07 1.68
N HIS A 372 6.36 2.78 2.74
CA HIS A 372 5.89 2.06 3.92
C HIS A 372 6.34 2.77 5.19
N ILE A 373 5.68 2.50 6.31
CA ILE A 373 6.11 2.94 7.63
C ILE A 373 5.92 1.84 8.68
N ALA A 374 6.87 1.73 9.59
CA ALA A 374 6.73 0.90 10.79
C ALA A 374 7.30 1.64 12.01
N ALA A 375 6.55 1.60 13.12
CA ALA A 375 7.04 2.12 14.39
C ALA A 375 7.97 1.10 15.05
N VAL A 376 9.21 1.50 15.31
CA VAL A 376 10.21 0.63 15.95
C VAL A 376 9.99 0.59 17.46
N ASN A 377 9.70 1.75 18.05
CA ASN A 377 9.38 1.93 19.46
C ASN A 377 8.62 3.25 19.66
N SER A 378 8.36 3.61 20.92
CA SER A 378 7.61 4.84 21.28
C SER A 378 8.20 6.17 20.77
N GLN A 379 9.47 6.17 20.35
CA GLN A 379 10.19 7.39 19.96
C GLN A 379 10.48 7.45 18.47
N TYR A 380 10.64 6.30 17.80
CA TYR A 380 11.16 6.24 16.45
C TYR A 380 10.37 5.31 15.54
N SER A 381 10.19 5.76 14.30
CA SER A 381 9.64 4.99 13.20
C SER A 381 10.62 4.99 12.03
N ILE A 382 10.49 4.02 11.13
CA ILE A 382 11.25 3.96 9.88
C ILE A 382 10.28 4.08 8.74
N VAL A 383 10.53 5.05 7.86
CA VAL A 383 9.84 5.21 6.58
C VAL A 383 10.74 4.65 5.48
N THR A 384 10.20 3.78 4.65
CA THR A 384 10.91 3.20 3.52
C THR A 384 10.31 3.63 2.20
N TYR A 385 11.12 3.80 1.17
CA TYR A 385 10.66 4.16 -0.16
C TYR A 385 11.68 3.78 -1.24
N GLU A 386 11.19 3.40 -2.41
CA GLU A 386 12.03 3.13 -3.59
C GLU A 386 12.23 4.41 -4.39
N THR A 387 13.45 4.61 -4.91
CA THR A 387 13.78 5.78 -5.73
C THR A 387 13.97 5.38 -7.19
N LEU A 388 13.30 6.09 -8.10
CA LEU A 388 13.58 6.02 -9.54
C LEU A 388 14.26 7.29 -10.02
N THR A 389 15.39 7.10 -10.69
CA THR A 389 16.08 8.18 -11.41
C THR A 389 15.61 8.24 -12.85
N SER A 390 15.66 9.46 -13.41
CA SER A 390 15.15 9.75 -14.77
C SER A 390 13.71 9.25 -14.98
N PRO A 391 12.77 9.60 -14.09
CA PRO A 391 11.42 9.08 -14.19
C PRO A 391 10.68 9.66 -15.41
N ASP A 392 9.88 8.83 -16.07
CA ASP A 392 8.87 9.25 -17.02
C ASP A 392 7.49 9.06 -16.38
N CYS A 393 6.93 10.18 -15.94
CA CYS A 393 5.65 10.28 -15.24
C CYS A 393 4.61 10.91 -16.15
N GLN A 394 3.46 10.27 -16.28
CA GLN A 394 2.35 10.84 -17.04
C GLN A 394 1.71 12.03 -16.27
N PRO A 395 1.16 13.04 -16.97
CA PRO A 395 0.42 14.14 -16.33
C PRO A 395 -0.81 13.64 -15.57
N VAL A 396 -1.48 12.61 -16.09
CA VAL A 396 -2.48 11.87 -15.32
C VAL A 396 -1.74 11.16 -14.18
N PRO A 397 -2.21 11.24 -12.93
CA PRO A 397 -1.52 10.80 -11.71
C PRO A 397 -1.40 9.28 -11.62
N MET A 398 -0.68 8.68 -12.55
CA MET A 398 -0.37 7.26 -12.64
C MET A 398 1.05 6.99 -12.10
N GLY A 399 1.41 5.72 -11.92
CA GLY A 399 2.79 5.32 -11.60
C GLY A 399 3.80 5.81 -12.65
N CYS A 400 5.05 6.01 -12.22
CA CYS A 400 6.14 6.45 -13.08
C CYS A 400 7.00 5.26 -13.52
N SER A 401 7.53 5.30 -14.73
CA SER A 401 8.63 4.40 -15.14
C SER A 401 9.96 5.07 -14.87
N GLY A 402 11.05 4.31 -14.77
CA GLY A 402 12.38 4.88 -14.55
C GLY A 402 13.44 3.84 -14.19
N THR A 403 14.61 4.31 -13.78
CA THR A 403 15.71 3.44 -13.36
C THR A 403 15.75 3.36 -11.84
N TYR A 404 15.52 2.16 -11.30
CA TYR A 404 15.64 1.89 -9.87
C TYR A 404 17.04 2.26 -9.35
N ALA A 405 17.08 3.10 -8.33
CA ALA A 405 18.31 3.64 -7.73
C ALA A 405 18.54 3.18 -6.29
N GLY A 406 17.61 2.40 -5.72
CA GLY A 406 17.71 1.87 -4.37
C GLY A 406 16.45 2.10 -3.54
N THR A 407 16.39 1.41 -2.41
CA THR A 407 15.40 1.57 -1.36
C THR A 407 16.04 2.36 -0.23
N SER A 408 15.39 3.45 0.17
CA SER A 408 15.82 4.31 1.26
C SER A 408 15.13 3.92 2.56
N PHE A 409 15.82 4.08 3.68
CA PHE A 409 15.34 3.84 5.04
C PHE A 409 15.60 5.08 5.88
N GLN A 410 14.56 5.91 6.08
CA GLN A 410 14.64 7.15 6.83
C GLN A 410 14.06 6.95 8.24
N VAL A 411 14.87 7.19 9.26
CA VAL A 411 14.38 7.24 10.66
C VAL A 411 13.68 8.57 10.88
N ILE A 412 12.51 8.54 11.50
CA ILE A 412 11.79 9.72 11.98
C ILE A 412 11.48 9.57 13.47
N ASP A 413 11.35 10.70 14.17
CA ASP A 413 10.81 10.70 15.52
C ASP A 413 9.27 10.68 15.54
N ASN A 414 8.69 10.57 16.73
CA ASN A 414 7.24 10.53 16.94
C ASN A 414 6.51 11.86 16.60
N THR A 415 7.24 12.93 16.26
CA THR A 415 6.68 14.17 15.72
C THR A 415 6.76 14.24 14.20
N GLY A 416 7.38 13.26 13.56
CA GLY A 416 7.62 13.21 12.13
C GLY A 416 8.91 13.89 11.68
N ALA A 417 9.74 14.38 12.60
CA ALA A 417 11.01 14.99 12.22
C ALA A 417 12.04 13.91 11.85
N THR A 418 12.84 14.16 10.82
CA THR A 418 13.90 13.23 10.41
C THR A 418 15.00 13.14 11.46
N VAL A 419 15.49 11.93 11.66
CA VAL A 419 16.63 11.62 12.54
C VAL A 419 17.72 10.99 11.68
N GLY A 420 18.87 11.66 11.60
CA GLY A 420 19.95 11.23 10.72
C GLY A 420 19.61 11.35 9.23
N SER A 421 20.39 10.68 8.39
CA SER A 421 20.20 10.59 6.94
C SER A 421 19.58 9.24 6.57
N ALA A 422 18.82 9.22 5.47
CA ALA A 422 18.32 7.96 4.93
C ALA A 422 19.48 7.04 4.51
N VAL A 423 19.40 5.76 4.90
CA VAL A 423 20.30 4.72 4.39
C VAL A 423 19.73 4.14 3.13
N VAL A 424 20.55 3.93 2.10
CA VAL A 424 20.12 3.40 0.80
C VAL A 424 20.66 1.99 0.60
N SER A 425 19.77 1.05 0.25
CA SER A 425 20.13 -0.31 -0.16
C SER A 425 19.73 -0.55 -1.62
N THR A 426 20.64 -1.09 -2.41
CA THR A 426 20.35 -1.58 -3.77
C THR A 426 20.02 -3.07 -3.78
N GLU A 427 20.13 -3.76 -2.63
CA GLU A 427 19.98 -5.21 -2.51
C GLU A 427 18.68 -5.64 -1.83
N ALA A 428 18.11 -4.77 -0.99
CA ALA A 428 16.88 -5.03 -0.26
C ALA A 428 15.76 -4.14 -0.81
N PHE A 429 14.73 -4.77 -1.39
CA PHE A 429 13.45 -4.15 -1.73
C PHE A 429 12.49 -4.28 -0.55
N VAL A 430 11.35 -3.58 -0.61
CA VAL A 430 10.23 -3.81 0.31
C VAL A 430 9.03 -4.29 -0.52
N SER A 431 8.81 -5.60 -0.59
CA SER A 431 7.71 -6.20 -1.37
C SER A 431 6.58 -6.77 -0.51
N GLY A 432 6.65 -6.60 0.80
CA GLY A 432 5.71 -7.16 1.75
C GLY A 432 5.64 -6.33 3.02
N ASP A 433 4.82 -6.78 3.96
CA ASP A 433 4.54 -6.01 5.17
C ASP A 433 5.80 -5.86 6.02
N ILE A 434 6.01 -4.66 6.54
CA ILE A 434 7.09 -4.37 7.48
C ILE A 434 6.57 -4.60 8.88
N VAL A 435 7.30 -5.39 9.67
CA VAL A 435 6.92 -5.73 11.04
C VAL A 435 8.01 -5.39 12.03
N THR A 436 7.60 -4.94 13.21
CA THR A 436 8.51 -4.72 14.32
C THR A 436 8.83 -6.04 15.01
N ILE A 437 10.12 -6.34 15.19
CA ILE A 437 10.59 -7.52 15.92
C ILE A 437 11.37 -7.02 17.12
N GLY A 438 10.80 -7.16 18.32
CA GLY A 438 11.38 -6.58 19.54
C GLY A 438 11.11 -5.08 19.61
N THR A 439 12.12 -4.28 20.00
CA THR A 439 11.97 -2.84 20.25
C THR A 439 12.99 -1.97 19.50
N ASP A 440 13.85 -2.58 18.69
CA ASP A 440 15.01 -1.96 18.08
C ASP A 440 15.15 -2.23 16.58
N LYS A 441 14.34 -3.13 16.02
CA LYS A 441 14.37 -3.44 14.59
C LYS A 441 13.00 -3.67 13.98
N VAL A 442 12.93 -3.39 12.69
CA VAL A 442 11.82 -3.76 11.81
C VAL A 442 12.37 -4.66 10.70
N CYS A 443 11.59 -5.65 10.28
CA CYS A 443 12.00 -6.61 9.26
C CYS A 443 10.87 -6.87 8.26
N TRP A 444 11.22 -7.32 7.07
CA TRP A 444 10.27 -7.56 5.99
C TRP A 444 10.78 -8.64 5.02
N PRO A 445 9.87 -9.36 4.34
CA PRO A 445 10.22 -10.27 3.26
C PRO A 445 10.49 -9.50 1.96
N TYR A 446 11.39 -10.03 1.13
CA TYR A 446 11.56 -9.59 -0.24
C TYR A 446 12.07 -10.69 -1.17
N VAL A 447 11.86 -10.53 -2.47
CA VAL A 447 12.47 -11.40 -3.48
C VAL A 447 13.77 -10.78 -3.99
N SER A 448 14.87 -11.51 -3.87
CA SER A 448 16.15 -11.09 -4.44
C SER A 448 16.10 -11.22 -5.96
N MET A 449 15.92 -10.09 -6.65
CA MET A 449 15.81 -10.03 -8.10
C MET A 449 16.31 -8.71 -8.67
N THR A 450 16.45 -8.64 -9.99
CA THR A 450 16.63 -7.34 -10.66
C THR A 450 15.26 -6.67 -10.79
N TRP A 451 15.12 -5.51 -10.15
CA TRP A 451 13.90 -4.70 -10.26
C TRP A 451 13.94 -3.82 -11.50
N ASP A 452 13.01 -4.05 -12.41
CA ASP A 452 12.91 -3.36 -13.70
C ASP A 452 11.53 -2.72 -13.82
N LEU A 453 11.52 -1.39 -13.84
CA LEU A 453 10.35 -0.53 -13.93
C LEU A 453 10.30 0.24 -15.26
N SER A 454 11.09 -0.19 -16.25
CA SER A 454 11.19 0.51 -17.53
C SER A 454 9.99 0.29 -18.46
N THR A 455 9.26 -0.82 -18.28
CA THR A 455 8.15 -1.20 -19.17
C THR A 455 7.04 -1.97 -18.44
N PRO A 456 5.80 -1.96 -18.96
CA PRO A 456 4.70 -2.76 -18.41
C PRO A 456 5.02 -4.26 -18.31
N LYS A 457 4.65 -4.87 -17.19
CA LYS A 457 4.90 -6.28 -16.88
C LYS A 457 3.87 -6.80 -15.88
N ASP A 458 3.16 -7.87 -16.25
CA ASP A 458 2.06 -8.44 -15.46
C ASP A 458 2.49 -9.58 -14.53
N SER A 459 3.68 -10.15 -14.76
CA SER A 459 4.23 -11.29 -14.04
C SER A 459 5.75 -11.35 -14.16
N ALA A 460 6.40 -12.01 -13.20
CA ALA A 460 7.83 -12.31 -13.20
C ALA A 460 8.08 -13.80 -13.43
N THR A 461 9.37 -14.17 -13.51
CA THR A 461 9.75 -15.59 -13.39
C THR A 461 9.46 -16.04 -11.97
N PRO A 462 8.66 -17.11 -11.77
CA PRO A 462 8.37 -17.58 -10.43
C PRO A 462 9.62 -18.00 -9.66
N VAL A 463 9.68 -17.65 -8.38
CA VAL A 463 10.79 -17.98 -7.47
C VAL A 463 10.39 -19.06 -6.49
N SER A 464 11.36 -19.83 -6.00
CA SER A 464 11.16 -20.89 -5.00
C SER A 464 11.73 -20.53 -3.62
N LYS A 465 12.22 -19.30 -3.47
CA LYS A 465 12.82 -18.80 -2.23
C LYS A 465 12.39 -17.36 -1.95
N MET A 466 12.38 -17.00 -0.68
CA MET A 466 12.16 -15.65 -0.18
C MET A 466 13.37 -15.21 0.65
N SER A 467 13.74 -13.93 0.51
CA SER A 467 14.77 -13.27 1.31
C SER A 467 14.12 -12.43 2.41
N PHE A 468 14.89 -12.05 3.41
CA PHE A 468 14.44 -11.11 4.45
C PHE A 468 15.46 -10.02 4.67
N ALA A 469 15.00 -8.83 5.04
CA ALA A 469 15.87 -7.76 5.48
C ALA A 469 15.34 -7.18 6.79
N CYS A 470 16.25 -6.58 7.55
CA CYS A 470 15.93 -5.88 8.78
C CYS A 470 16.65 -4.54 8.82
N ALA A 471 15.95 -3.51 9.28
CA ALA A 471 16.51 -2.22 9.66
C ALA A 471 16.55 -2.13 11.18
N THR A 472 17.74 -1.90 11.74
CA THR A 472 17.97 -1.78 13.19
C THR A 472 18.39 -0.35 13.54
N LEU A 473 17.86 0.19 14.63
CA LEU A 473 18.28 1.49 15.16
C LEU A 473 19.60 1.34 15.93
N GLY A 474 20.67 1.94 15.41
CA GLY A 474 22.00 1.84 16.00
C GLY A 474 22.22 2.81 17.17
N GLY A 475 22.63 2.28 18.32
CA GLY A 475 23.37 3.01 19.34
C GLY A 475 24.86 2.66 19.23
N ASN A 476 25.59 3.35 18.36
CA ASN A 476 27.05 3.28 18.13
C ASN A 476 27.76 2.02 18.68
N SER A 477 27.54 0.85 18.06
CA SER A 477 28.34 -0.35 18.34
C SER A 477 29.32 -0.55 17.18
N THR A 478 30.61 -0.45 17.50
CA THR A 478 31.74 -0.67 16.60
C THR A 478 31.60 -1.98 15.85
N THR A 479 31.64 -1.87 14.52
CA THR A 479 31.68 -2.98 13.57
C THR A 479 32.80 -3.96 13.94
N THR A 480 32.42 -5.17 14.35
CA THR A 480 33.33 -6.32 14.36
C THR A 480 32.96 -7.17 13.17
N ALA A 481 33.73 -7.04 12.08
CA ALA A 481 33.60 -7.89 10.91
C ALA A 481 33.96 -9.34 11.30
N SER A 482 32.96 -10.24 11.30
CA SER A 482 33.21 -11.68 11.40
C SER A 482 33.63 -12.20 10.02
N SER A 483 34.94 -12.45 9.87
CA SER A 483 35.50 -13.21 8.76
C SER A 483 35.34 -14.71 9.02
N THR A 484 34.69 -15.44 8.13
CA THR A 484 34.77 -16.91 8.02
C THR A 484 35.38 -17.34 6.69
N PRO A 485 36.06 -18.50 6.66
CA PRO A 485 37.19 -18.75 5.78
C PRO A 485 36.81 -19.33 4.41
N ALA A 486 37.59 -18.94 3.40
CA ALA A 486 37.49 -19.43 2.02
C ALA A 486 37.80 -20.93 1.91
N VAL A 487 36.87 -21.68 1.32
CA VAL A 487 37.10 -23.05 0.85
C VAL A 487 37.58 -22.99 -0.59
N VAL A 488 38.78 -23.54 -0.81
CA VAL A 488 39.44 -23.68 -2.10
C VAL A 488 38.76 -24.80 -2.90
N ALA A 489 38.31 -24.53 -4.12
CA ALA A 489 37.94 -25.57 -5.09
C ALA A 489 38.59 -25.28 -6.45
N SER A 490 39.41 -26.25 -6.87
CA SER A 490 40.26 -26.26 -8.05
C SER A 490 39.50 -26.19 -9.37
N SER A 491 40.02 -25.36 -10.28
CA SER A 491 39.66 -25.27 -11.69
C SER A 491 40.17 -26.47 -12.51
N ALA A 492 39.29 -27.11 -13.27
CA ALA A 492 39.65 -27.91 -14.44
C ALA A 492 39.19 -27.18 -15.70
N ALA A 493 40.14 -26.93 -16.59
CA ALA A 493 39.97 -26.19 -17.83
C ALA A 493 39.36 -27.06 -18.95
N SER A 494 38.55 -26.43 -19.81
CA SER A 494 38.43 -26.83 -21.21
C SER A 494 38.21 -25.61 -22.11
N THR A 495 39.24 -25.32 -22.90
CA THR A 495 39.30 -24.42 -24.05
C THR A 495 38.38 -24.89 -25.19
N VAL A 496 37.69 -23.99 -25.93
CA VAL A 496 37.80 -23.85 -27.41
C VAL A 496 37.31 -22.47 -27.93
N ALA A 497 38.18 -21.88 -28.76
CA ALA A 497 38.15 -20.83 -29.79
C ALA A 497 36.88 -20.05 -30.25
N ALA A 498 37.02 -18.71 -30.19
CA ALA A 498 37.17 -17.72 -31.28
C ALA A 498 36.39 -17.80 -32.62
N SER A 499 35.66 -16.71 -32.92
CA SER A 499 35.53 -15.93 -34.18
C SER A 499 34.51 -14.81 -33.89
N SER A 500 34.55 -13.55 -34.34
CA SER A 500 35.22 -12.83 -35.43
C SER A 500 35.07 -11.31 -35.18
N ALA A 501 35.88 -10.53 -35.88
CA ALA A 501 36.16 -9.11 -35.69
C ALA A 501 35.14 -8.09 -36.25
N ALA A 502 35.42 -6.81 -35.93
CA ALA A 502 35.08 -5.54 -36.62
C ALA A 502 33.73 -4.89 -36.22
N ALA A 503 33.58 -3.57 -36.07
CA ALA A 503 34.47 -2.42 -36.25
C ALA A 503 33.98 -1.22 -35.40
N VAL A 504 34.93 -0.36 -35.05
CA VAL A 504 34.73 0.98 -34.48
C VAL A 504 34.21 1.93 -35.56
N VAL A 505 33.15 2.70 -35.26
CA VAL A 505 32.86 3.96 -35.97
C VAL A 505 32.57 5.04 -34.92
N ALA A 506 33.51 5.97 -34.82
CA ALA A 506 33.32 7.26 -34.16
C ALA A 506 32.65 8.23 -35.14
N SER A 507 31.69 9.01 -34.64
CA SER A 507 31.11 10.15 -35.37
C SER A 507 31.08 11.37 -34.45
N THR A 508 32.03 12.26 -34.66
CA THR A 508 32.03 13.67 -34.26
C THR A 508 31.20 14.50 -35.23
N SER A 509 30.39 15.45 -34.74
CA SER A 509 29.99 16.72 -35.38
C SER A 509 29.23 17.55 -34.32
N ALA A 510 29.79 18.60 -33.72
CA ALA A 510 30.06 19.94 -34.24
C ALA A 510 28.90 20.93 -34.03
N ASN A 511 29.23 21.96 -33.24
CA ASN A 511 28.56 23.22 -32.94
C ASN A 511 27.73 23.85 -34.07
N VAL A 512 26.60 24.46 -33.69
CA VAL A 512 26.09 25.69 -34.33
C VAL A 512 25.76 26.69 -33.24
N ALA A 513 26.44 27.83 -33.27
CA ALA A 513 26.13 29.04 -32.54
C ALA A 513 25.11 29.87 -33.32
N ILE A 514 24.13 30.46 -32.64
CA ILE A 514 23.43 31.67 -33.10
C ILE A 514 23.38 32.66 -31.93
N VAL A 515 23.84 33.87 -32.20
CA VAL A 515 23.94 35.03 -31.31
C VAL A 515 22.85 36.05 -31.68
N SER A 516 22.46 36.86 -30.69
CA SER A 516 21.83 38.23 -30.72
C SER A 516 20.37 38.25 -30.19
N SER A 517 20.02 38.68 -28.95
CA SER A 517 20.02 40.02 -28.28
C SER A 517 19.13 41.09 -28.94
N PRO A 518 18.56 42.11 -28.24
CA PRO A 518 18.53 42.42 -26.79
C PRO A 518 17.19 42.96 -26.20
N ALA A 519 17.18 43.09 -24.85
CA ALA A 519 16.60 44.11 -23.95
C ALA A 519 15.29 44.89 -24.29
N SER A 520 14.42 45.09 -23.28
CA SER A 520 14.28 46.42 -22.63
C SER A 520 13.26 46.45 -21.46
N SER A 521 13.72 47.11 -20.37
CA SER A 521 13.02 48.03 -19.45
C SER A 521 11.90 47.56 -18.50
N ALA A 522 12.23 47.67 -17.21
CA ALA A 522 11.34 48.00 -16.10
C ALA A 522 10.60 49.35 -16.31
N PRO A 523 9.58 49.65 -15.49
CA PRO A 523 9.85 50.58 -14.39
C PRO A 523 9.17 50.22 -13.05
N ALA A 524 9.72 50.84 -12.00
CA ALA A 524 9.22 50.89 -10.63
C ALA A 524 8.32 52.13 -10.38
N LEU A 525 7.76 52.18 -9.16
CA LEU A 525 7.07 53.30 -8.47
C LEU A 525 5.53 53.34 -8.70
N SER A 526 4.65 53.59 -7.74
CA SER A 526 4.75 54.16 -6.39
C SER A 526 3.52 53.82 -5.53
N ALA A 527 3.69 54.00 -4.22
CA ALA A 527 2.70 53.88 -3.16
C ALA A 527 1.44 54.76 -3.29
N SER A 528 0.35 54.33 -2.66
CA SER A 528 -0.53 55.21 -1.87
C SER A 528 -1.35 54.43 -0.85
N SER A 529 -1.27 54.95 0.38
CA SER A 529 -2.01 54.61 1.60
C SER A 529 -3.34 55.36 1.68
N ALA A 530 -4.38 54.71 2.22
CA ALA A 530 -5.40 55.25 3.13
C ALA A 530 -6.24 54.04 3.62
N ALA A 531 -6.22 53.70 4.91
CA ALA A 531 -7.18 54.17 5.92
C ALA A 531 -8.64 54.09 5.40
N GLY A 532 -9.57 53.34 5.96
CA GLY A 532 -9.72 52.68 7.25
C GLY A 532 -11.23 52.64 7.46
N LEU A 533 -11.79 51.55 8.00
CA LEU A 533 -13.12 51.55 8.62
C LEU A 533 -13.23 50.29 9.49
N GLU A 534 -13.18 50.55 10.79
CA GLU A 534 -13.65 49.66 11.84
C GLU A 534 -15.16 49.45 11.71
N ILE A 535 -15.62 48.21 11.83
CA ILE A 535 -16.89 47.91 12.49
C ILE A 535 -16.67 46.71 13.41
N SER A 536 -16.84 46.96 14.70
CA SER A 536 -16.88 45.98 15.78
C SER A 536 -18.29 45.39 15.97
N SER A 537 -18.31 44.24 16.67
CA SER A 537 -19.43 43.58 17.38
C SER A 537 -20.38 42.75 16.50
N SER A 538 -20.85 41.56 16.89
CA SER A 538 -21.03 40.95 18.22
C SER A 538 -21.27 39.43 18.16
N ALA A 539 -20.69 38.72 19.13
CA ALA A 539 -21.20 37.58 19.94
C ALA A 539 -22.27 36.58 19.44
N SER A 540 -21.97 35.30 19.71
CA SER A 540 -22.78 34.20 20.27
C SER A 540 -24.24 33.99 19.86
N ALA A 541 -24.51 32.80 19.32
CA ALA A 541 -25.56 31.87 19.77
C ALA A 541 -25.40 30.54 18.97
N SER A 542 -25.05 29.45 19.63
CA SER A 542 -25.97 28.39 20.10
C SER A 542 -26.45 27.45 18.99
N ALA A 543 -26.02 26.20 19.15
CA ALA A 543 -26.52 25.02 18.45
C ALA A 543 -28.04 24.91 18.54
N SER A 544 -28.68 24.52 17.43
CA SER A 544 -30.01 23.94 17.46
C SER A 544 -30.08 22.76 16.51
N LEU A 545 -30.47 21.63 17.08
CA LEU A 545 -30.81 20.37 16.44
C LEU A 545 -31.88 20.59 15.37
N VAL A 546 -31.67 20.02 14.18
CA VAL A 546 -32.70 19.92 13.14
C VAL A 546 -33.06 18.44 12.99
N ALA A 547 -34.29 18.10 13.36
CA ALA A 547 -34.91 16.81 13.12
C ALA A 547 -35.23 16.62 11.62
N PRO A 548 -35.29 15.38 11.12
CA PRO A 548 -35.47 15.11 9.70
C PRO A 548 -36.92 15.39 9.27
N VAL A 549 -37.07 16.20 8.21
CA VAL A 549 -38.34 16.43 7.54
C VAL A 549 -38.39 15.50 6.33
N SER A 550 -39.24 14.48 6.38
CA SER A 550 -39.67 13.73 5.19
C SER A 550 -40.35 14.68 4.21
N SER A 551 -39.91 14.67 2.96
CA SER A 551 -40.68 15.21 1.84
C SER A 551 -40.43 14.36 0.61
N ALA A 552 -41.43 13.52 0.30
CA ALA A 552 -41.58 12.88 -0.98
C ALA A 552 -42.06 13.92 -2.00
N ALA A 553 -41.39 14.01 -3.16
CA ALA A 553 -42.00 14.51 -4.39
C ALA A 553 -41.20 14.12 -5.65
N ALA A 554 -41.84 13.26 -6.45
CA ALA A 554 -41.97 13.33 -7.91
C ALA A 554 -40.74 13.61 -8.80
N ILE A 555 -40.20 12.52 -9.35
CA ILE A 555 -40.05 12.21 -10.79
C ILE A 555 -39.97 13.41 -11.75
N SER A 556 -38.78 13.62 -12.32
CA SER A 556 -38.63 14.01 -13.74
C SER A 556 -37.32 13.46 -14.30
N THR A 557 -37.44 12.44 -15.15
CA THR A 557 -36.35 11.83 -15.94
C THR A 557 -35.87 12.74 -17.07
N PRO A 558 -34.56 12.94 -17.24
CA PRO A 558 -33.94 13.19 -18.53
C PRO A 558 -33.30 11.88 -19.07
N ALA A 559 -33.47 11.65 -20.37
CA ALA A 559 -32.93 10.50 -21.08
C ALA A 559 -31.38 10.46 -21.06
N PRO A 560 -30.74 9.28 -20.91
CA PRO A 560 -29.30 9.17 -21.00
C PRO A 560 -28.84 9.19 -22.47
N ALA A 561 -27.87 10.07 -22.75
CA ALA A 561 -27.07 10.01 -23.96
C ALA A 561 -26.10 8.83 -23.86
N SER A 562 -26.16 7.90 -24.81
CA SER A 562 -25.21 6.80 -24.94
C SER A 562 -23.82 7.31 -25.30
N THR A 563 -22.87 7.18 -24.39
CA THR A 563 -21.43 7.13 -24.71
C THR A 563 -20.95 5.70 -24.49
N THR A 564 -20.67 5.01 -25.60
CA THR A 564 -20.07 3.68 -25.64
C THR A 564 -18.63 3.71 -25.15
N LEU A 565 -18.36 3.13 -23.98
CA LEU A 565 -17.00 2.75 -23.55
C LEU A 565 -16.68 1.38 -24.17
N ALA A 566 -15.58 1.29 -24.91
CA ALA A 566 -15.11 0.04 -25.50
C ALA A 566 -14.36 -0.79 -24.45
N THR A 567 -15.07 -1.71 -23.79
CA THR A 567 -14.46 -2.74 -22.95
C THR A 567 -13.65 -3.69 -23.84
N LYS A 568 -12.34 -3.74 -23.65
CA LYS A 568 -11.49 -4.80 -24.21
C LYS A 568 -11.88 -6.13 -23.53
N THR A 569 -12.64 -6.94 -24.24
CA THR A 569 -12.92 -8.33 -23.85
C THR A 569 -11.61 -9.11 -23.73
N ARG A 570 -11.27 -9.52 -22.51
CA ARG A 570 -10.21 -10.48 -22.22
C ARG A 570 -10.61 -11.83 -22.79
N THR A 571 -10.06 -12.20 -23.95
CA THR A 571 -10.28 -13.50 -24.58
C THR A 571 -9.70 -14.60 -23.69
N LYS A 572 -10.55 -15.40 -23.05
CA LYS A 572 -10.15 -16.64 -22.38
C LYS A 572 -9.53 -17.59 -23.41
N HIS A 573 -8.24 -17.88 -23.27
CA HIS A 573 -7.58 -18.98 -23.96
C HIS A 573 -8.09 -20.32 -23.39
N THR A 574 -9.15 -20.87 -23.96
CA THR A 574 -9.52 -22.27 -23.79
C THR A 574 -8.64 -23.14 -24.67
N LYS A 575 -7.66 -23.79 -24.05
CA LYS A 575 -6.81 -24.81 -24.68
C LYS A 575 -7.66 -26.09 -24.88
N SER A 576 -8.18 -26.27 -26.09
CA SER A 576 -8.90 -27.49 -26.49
C SER A 576 -7.90 -28.63 -26.71
N THR A 577 -7.92 -29.62 -25.82
CA THR A 577 -7.24 -30.91 -26.01
C THR A 577 -7.95 -31.74 -27.07
N HIS A 578 -7.34 -31.84 -28.25
CA HIS A 578 -7.75 -32.77 -29.30
C HIS A 578 -7.43 -34.22 -28.92
N THR A 579 -8.45 -34.97 -28.47
CA THR A 579 -8.40 -36.43 -28.35
C THR A 579 -8.59 -37.05 -29.73
N LYS A 580 -7.52 -37.60 -30.30
CA LYS A 580 -7.50 -38.26 -31.61
C LYS A 580 -8.19 -39.63 -31.51
N LYS A 581 -9.45 -39.72 -31.95
CA LYS A 581 -10.17 -40.99 -32.16
C LYS A 581 -9.51 -41.75 -33.32
N VAL A 582 -8.89 -42.89 -33.02
CA VAL A 582 -8.47 -43.89 -34.02
C VAL A 582 -9.71 -44.63 -34.51
N LYS A 583 -9.98 -44.53 -35.81
CA LYS A 583 -11.06 -45.23 -36.51
C LYS A 583 -10.44 -46.44 -37.22
N THR A 584 -10.61 -47.62 -36.65
CA THR A 584 -10.26 -48.90 -37.28
C THR A 584 -11.35 -49.29 -38.28
N SER A 585 -11.01 -49.31 -39.56
CA SER A 585 -11.82 -49.86 -40.64
C SER A 585 -11.47 -51.33 -40.87
N SER A 586 -12.46 -52.21 -40.78
CA SER A 586 -12.40 -53.60 -41.22
C SER A 586 -12.85 -53.73 -42.67
N ALA A 587 -12.02 -54.28 -43.54
CA ALA A 587 -12.44 -54.96 -44.78
C ALA A 587 -11.39 -55.98 -45.25
N SER A 588 -11.75 -57.24 -45.00
CA SER A 588 -11.42 -58.50 -45.67
C SER A 588 -10.69 -58.47 -47.03
N ALA A 589 -9.65 -59.32 -47.16
CA ALA A 589 -9.35 -60.05 -48.38
C ALA A 589 -9.00 -61.52 -48.06
N SER A 590 -9.64 -62.42 -48.80
CA SER A 590 -9.66 -63.88 -48.69
C SER A 590 -8.39 -64.58 -49.18
N ALA A 591 -8.09 -65.76 -48.62
CA ALA A 591 -7.54 -66.87 -49.39
C ALA A 591 -7.97 -68.21 -48.77
N SER A 592 -8.85 -68.92 -49.47
CA SER A 592 -9.15 -70.34 -49.30
C SER A 592 -8.41 -71.14 -50.37
N THR A 593 -7.75 -72.21 -49.96
CA THR A 593 -7.19 -73.24 -50.83
C THR A 593 -8.27 -74.24 -51.25
N SER A 594 -8.08 -74.87 -52.41
CA SER A 594 -8.69 -76.11 -52.94
C SER A 594 -9.90 -76.05 -53.89
N THR A 595 -9.65 -76.72 -55.03
CA THR A 595 -10.47 -77.32 -56.11
C THR A 595 -11.35 -76.46 -56.99
#